data_AF-A0A942Y5L9-F1
#
_entry.id   AF-A0A942Y5L9-F1
#
_cell.length_a   1.000
_cell.length_b   1.000
_cell.length_c   1.000
_cell.angle_alpha   90.00
_cell.angle_beta   90.00
_cell.angle_gamma   90.00
#
_symmetry.space_group_name_H-M   'P 1'
#
loop_
_entity.id
_entity.type
_entity.pdbx_description
1 polymer ?
#
loop_
_entity_poly.entity_id
_entity_poly.type
_entity_poly.pdbx_seq_one_letter_code
_entity_poly.pdbx_strand_id
1 'polypeptide(L)' 'MKWGLVIASLFIAISMFLYQWPKLKKHQKKEKAAFLSLTFLGLFLSILLIFFPEMPGPTQMIDWIYKPLGRLIEK' A
#
# COMPACT_ATOMS: atom_id res chain seq x y z
N MET A 1 -14.47 -1.62 -14.62
CA MET A 1 -13.29 -1.95 -15.48
C MET A 1 -12.03 -1.76 -14.65
N LYS A 2 -11.13 -2.76 -14.59
CA LYS A 2 -9.88 -2.69 -13.79
C LYS A 2 -9.08 -1.41 -14.06
N TRP A 3 -9.06 -0.96 -15.32
CA TRP A 3 -8.44 0.29 -15.75
C TRP A 3 -9.03 1.57 -15.12
N GLY A 4 -10.33 1.61 -14.83
CA GLY A 4 -10.95 2.77 -14.17
C GLY A 4 -10.45 2.95 -12.73
N LEU A 5 -10.23 1.84 -12.01
CA LEU A 5 -9.65 1.86 -10.66
C LEU A 5 -8.18 2.31 -10.67
N VAL A 6 -7.41 1.89 -11.68
CA VAL A 6 -6.02 2.32 -11.86
C VAL A 6 -5.94 3.82 -12.15
N ILE A 7 -6.80 4.33 -13.05
CA ILE A 7 -6.84 5.77 -13.36
C ILE A 7 -7.24 6.58 -12.12
N ALA A 8 -8.22 6.10 -11.36
CA ALA A 8 -8.64 6.76 -10.12
C ALA A 8 -7.52 6.79 -9.07
N SER A 9 -6.81 5.67 -8.86
CA SER A 9 -5.69 5.64 -7.90
C SER A 9 -4.53 6.53 -8.33
N LEU A 10 -4.22 6.58 -9.64
CA LEU A 10 -3.23 7.49 -10.20
C LEU A 10 -3.64 8.95 -9.98
N PHE A 11 -4.90 9.28 -10.23
CA PHE A 11 -5.44 10.63 -10.06
C PHE A 11 -5.35 11.11 -8.61
N ILE A 12 -5.66 10.24 -7.65
CA ILE A 12 -5.53 10.53 -6.21
C ILE A 12 -4.05 10.73 -5.85
N ALA A 13 -3.15 9.85 -6.30
CA ALA A 13 -1.72 9.97 -6.02
C ALA A 13 -1.12 11.26 -6.60
N ILE A 14 -1.51 11.66 -7.81
CA ILE A 14 -1.10 12.91 -8.44
C ILE A 14 -1.65 14.11 -7.65
N SER A 15 -2.91 14.05 -7.20
CA SER A 15 -3.53 15.11 -6.39
C SER A 15 -2.81 15.29 -5.05
N MET A 16 -2.47 14.17 -4.38
CA MET A 16 -1.65 14.18 -3.16
C MET A 16 -0.27 14.79 -3.43
N PHE A 17 0.38 14.38 -4.51
CA PHE A 17 1.69 14.90 -4.90
C PHE A 17 1.66 16.40 -5.14
N LEU A 18 0.70 16.90 -5.92
CA LEU A 18 0.54 18.34 -6.19
C LEU A 18 0.24 19.16 -4.94
N TYR A 19 -0.45 18.59 -3.94
CA TYR A 19 -0.75 19.28 -2.69
C TYR A 19 0.42 19.26 -1.68
N GLN A 20 1.09 18.12 -1.52
CA GLN A 20 2.17 17.96 -0.55
C GLN A 20 3.52 18.49 -1.05
N TRP A 21 3.79 18.43 -2.35
CA TRP A 21 5.03 18.92 -2.95
C TRP A 21 5.34 20.41 -2.70
N PRO A 22 4.39 21.37 -2.84
CA PRO A 22 4.64 22.77 -2.53
C PRO A 22 4.75 23.03 -1.03
N LYS A 23 4.13 22.19 -0.18
CA LYS A 23 4.26 22.27 1.29
C LYS A 23 5.61 21.78 1.79
N LEU A 24 6.27 20.88 1.07
CA LEU A 24 7.61 20.37 1.40
C LEU A 24 8.68 21.42 1.05
N LYS A 25 9.27 22.04 2.08
CA LYS A 25 10.33 23.05 1.90
C LYS A 25 11.51 22.46 1.13
N LYS A 26 12.18 23.26 0.28
CA LYS A 26 13.32 22.82 -0.56
C LYS A 26 14.47 22.16 0.22
N HIS A 27 14.60 22.45 1.53
CA HIS A 27 15.65 21.89 2.38
C HIS A 27 15.31 20.50 2.98
N GLN A 28 14.05 20.05 2.94
CA GLN A 28 13.60 18.79 3.53
C GLN A 28 13.75 17.60 2.56
N LYS A 29 14.99 17.32 2.12
CA LYS A 29 15.28 16.24 1.15
C LYS A 29 14.84 14.85 1.64
N LYS A 30 14.97 14.58 2.96
CA LYS A 30 14.56 13.31 3.58
C LYS A 30 13.04 13.12 3.55
N GLU A 31 12.28 14.17 3.81
CA GLU A 31 10.81 14.10 3.79
C GLU A 31 10.27 13.93 2.38
N LYS A 32 10.90 14.58 1.38
CA LYS A 32 10.57 14.34 -0.03
C LYS A 32 10.84 12.89 -0.44
N ALA A 33 11.96 12.32 0.01
CA ALA A 33 12.28 10.91 -0.27
C ALA A 33 11.28 9.97 0.40
N ALA A 34 10.91 10.21 1.66
CA ALA A 34 9.90 9.43 2.37
C ALA A 34 8.53 9.54 1.70
N PHE A 35 8.11 10.75 1.33
CA PHE A 35 6.85 10.98 0.63
C PHE A 35 6.79 10.23 -0.70
N LEU A 36 7.87 10.29 -1.48
CA LEU A 36 7.96 9.59 -2.76
C LEU A 36 7.95 8.07 -2.58
N SER A 37 8.70 7.53 -1.60
CA SER A 37 8.75 6.09 -1.35
C SER A 37 7.42 5.54 -0.87
N LEU A 38 6.74 6.25 0.05
CA LEU A 38 5.40 5.91 0.53
C LEU A 38 4.36 5.97 -0.58
N THR A 39 4.38 7.01 -1.42
CA THR A 39 3.47 7.14 -2.56
C THR A 39 3.68 6.02 -3.58
N PHE A 40 4.94 5.69 -3.87
CA PHE A 40 5.28 4.61 -4.79
C PHE A 40 4.85 3.25 -4.24
N LEU A 41 5.12 2.97 -2.96
CA LEU A 41 4.66 1.76 -2.28
C LEU A 41 3.13 1.63 -2.31
N GLY A 42 2.41 2.72 -2.04
CA GLY A 42 0.95 2.75 -2.08
C GLY A 42 0.39 2.50 -3.47
N LEU A 43 0.97 3.10 -4.52
CA LEU A 43 0.58 2.87 -5.91
C LEU A 43 0.88 1.43 -6.34
N PHE A 44 2.07 0.93 -6.02
CA PHE A 44 2.47 -0.45 -6.31
C PHE A 44 1.50 -1.44 -5.67
N LEU A 45 1.19 -1.25 -4.39
CA LEU A 45 0.24 -2.08 -3.66
C LEU A 45 -1.17 -1.98 -4.26
N SER A 46 -1.63 -0.77 -4.59
CA SER A 46 -2.93 -0.55 -5.24
C SER A 46 -3.06 -1.30 -6.57
N ILE A 47 -2.05 -1.21 -7.43
CA ILE A 47 -2.01 -1.95 -8.70
C ILE A 47 -2.04 -3.44 -8.42
N LEU A 48 -1.22 -3.92 -7.48
CA LEU A 48 -1.14 -5.34 -7.14
C LEU A 48 -2.51 -5.89 -6.69
N LEU A 49 -3.24 -5.17 -5.84
CA LEU A 49 -4.59 -5.54 -5.40
C LEU A 49 -5.63 -5.49 -6.54
N ILE A 50 -5.54 -4.54 -7.46
CA ILE A 50 -6.48 -4.44 -8.60
C ILE A 50 -6.32 -5.62 -9.56
N PHE A 51 -5.08 -6.08 -9.78
CA PHE A 51 -4.80 -7.20 -10.68
C PHE A 51 -4.96 -8.56 -9.99
N PHE A 52 -4.57 -8.67 -8.73
CA PHE A 52 -4.63 -9.88 -7.91
C PHE A 52 -5.49 -9.66 -6.65
N PRO A 53 -6.82 -9.55 -6.79
CA PRO A 53 -7.72 -9.29 -5.67
C PRO A 53 -7.81 -10.44 -4.65
N GLU A 54 -7.44 -11.67 -5.05
CA GLU A 54 -7.44 -12.86 -4.18
C GLU A 54 -6.10 -13.12 -3.49
N MET A 55 -5.17 -12.16 -3.50
CA MET A 55 -3.94 -12.31 -2.73
C MET A 55 -4.23 -12.55 -1.25
N PRO A 56 -3.47 -13.44 -0.59
CA PRO A 56 -3.63 -13.66 0.83
C PRO A 56 -3.31 -12.36 1.57
N GLY A 57 -4.32 -11.75 2.16
CA GLY A 57 -4.22 -10.57 3.00
C GLY A 57 -3.59 -10.89 4.36
N PRO A 58 -3.29 -9.84 5.14
CA PRO A 58 -2.68 -9.97 6.45
C PRO A 58 -3.53 -10.78 7.42
N THR A 59 -4.86 -10.83 7.23
CA THR A 59 -5.75 -11.67 8.02
C THR A 59 -5.48 -13.17 7.81
N GLN A 60 -5.10 -13.61 6.61
CA GLN A 60 -4.70 -15.00 6.37
C GLN A 60 -3.31 -15.32 6.94
N MET A 61 -2.47 -14.31 7.20
CA MET A 61 -1.23 -14.52 7.96
C MET A 61 -1.52 -14.90 9.42
N ILE A 62 -2.64 -14.43 10.00
CA ILE A 62 -3.07 -14.86 11.34
C ILE A 62 -3.27 -16.37 11.34
N ASP A 63 -3.97 -16.92 10.35
CA ASP A 63 -4.14 -18.38 10.26
C ASP A 63 -2.80 -19.11 10.16
N TRP A 64 -1.81 -18.56 9.45
CA TRP A 64 -0.48 -19.18 9.34
C TRP A 64 0.29 -19.16 10.66
N ILE A 65 0.18 -18.08 11.44
CA ILE A 65 0.88 -17.93 12.71
C ILE A 65 0.18 -18.71 13.83
N TYR A 66 -1.14 -18.69 13.87
CA TYR A 66 -1.92 -19.20 15.00
C TYR A 66 -2.40 -20.65 14.82
N LYS A 67 -2.58 -21.16 13.60
CA LYS A 67 -2.89 -22.59 13.36
C LYS A 67 -1.86 -23.57 13.91
N PRO A 68 -0.53 -23.33 13.84
CA PRO A 68 0.43 -24.22 14.50
C PRO A 68 0.34 -24.15 16.03
N LEU A 69 0.05 -22.97 16.60
CA LEU A 69 -0.12 -22.79 18.04
C LEU A 69 -1.38 -23.49 18.56
N GLY A 70 -2.50 -23.40 17.83
CA GLY A 70 -3.74 -24.12 18.14
C GLY A 70 -3.53 -25.64 18.22
N ARG A 71 -2.79 -26.22 17.25
CA ARG A 71 -2.46 -27.65 17.26
C ARG A 71 -1.59 -28.09 18.44
N LEU A 72 -0.81 -27.17 19.02
CA LEU A 72 0.03 -27.47 20.18
C LEU A 72 -0.75 -27.40 21.50
N ILE A 73 -1.85 -26.65 21.54
CA ILE A 73 -2.71 -26.48 22.73
C ILE A 73 -3.85 -27.50 22.75
N GLU A 74 -4.31 -27.97 21.58
CA GLU A 74 -5.36 -28.98 21.44
C GLU A 74 -4.87 -30.42 21.74
N LYS A 75 -3.66 -30.56 22.30
CA LYS A 75 -3.03 -31.82 22.68
C LYS A 75 -2.60 -31.78 24.14
#